data_AF-A0A3D0CZ01-F1
#
_entry.id   AF-A0A3D0CZ01-F1
#
_cell.length_a   1.000
_cell.length_b   1.000
_cell.length_c   1.000
_cell.angle_alpha   90.00
_cell.angle_beta   90.00
_cell.angle_gamma   90.00
#
_symmetry.space_group_name_H-M   'P 1'
#
loop_
_entity.id
_entity.type
_entity.pdbx_description
1 polymer ?
#
loop_
_entity_poly.entity_id
_entity_poly.type
_entity_poly.pdbx_seq_one_letter_code
_entity_poly.pdbx_strand_id
1 'polypeptide(L)'
;MRLAVECYRRHFGRLPRGMWPAEGAVSQAVIPLFARHGVQWIATDRGVLARSGRWGYRVNDPDVLCQPYRAEEGEEAVSIFFRDTALSDAIGFHYYAYDDAEQAAQDFLREIKERFAWRVTGDADCVLTVVLDGENAWGAYREDARPFLHALYGLLERDTEVETVTFAEYLEGNPERGIAPHPLHEQTRIYELFTGSWIDELGSAPGVDLGTWIGEEEENRGWELLGQARDVLAQTGATPETAPAAFEALYMAEGSDWFWWFGTDQDSGNDAEFDDLFRLHLTNVYRGLGIVPPTSLDQHIVPRAVIWTFTQQTTWISPGDRLTVLTNCPGVLAWSLDGGVPQTAELTPAGGVMAGVQRYHLTLGPFLQGAETIRFRFRCTHPGCDCREGLCRLAEEHSVQIATRVGQE
;
A
#
# COMPACT_ATOMS: atom_id res chain seq x y z
N MET A 1 -16.49 2.50 8.85
CA MET A 1 -16.99 1.66 9.97
C MET A 1 -18.41 1.16 9.82
N ARG A 2 -19.46 2.00 9.96
CA ARG A 2 -20.88 1.55 9.87
C ARG A 2 -21.17 0.67 8.65
N LEU A 3 -20.77 1.11 7.45
CA LEU A 3 -20.97 0.36 6.20
C LEU A 3 -20.27 -1.00 6.21
N ALA A 4 -19.06 -1.09 6.76
CA ALA A 4 -18.33 -2.36 6.88
C ALA A 4 -19.07 -3.36 7.80
N VAL A 5 -19.58 -2.89 8.94
CA VAL A 5 -20.37 -3.69 9.89
C VAL A 5 -21.69 -4.16 9.26
N GLU A 6 -22.40 -3.27 8.56
CA GLU A 6 -23.63 -3.59 7.85
C GLU A 6 -23.37 -4.60 6.72
N CYS A 7 -22.28 -4.42 5.97
CA CYS A 7 -21.86 -5.33 4.90
C CYS A 7 -21.54 -6.72 5.45
N TYR A 8 -20.77 -6.82 6.54
CA TYR A 8 -20.47 -8.08 7.21
C TYR A 8 -21.75 -8.77 7.69
N ARG A 9 -22.64 -8.03 8.36
CA ARG A 9 -23.92 -8.58 8.83
C ARG A 9 -24.81 -9.10 7.70
N ARG A 10 -24.84 -8.40 6.57
CA ARG A 10 -25.60 -8.84 5.38
C ARG A 10 -25.09 -10.18 4.84
N HIS A 11 -23.78 -10.41 4.85
CA HIS A 11 -23.18 -11.64 4.30
C HIS A 11 -23.17 -12.81 5.30
N PHE A 12 -22.95 -12.53 6.59
CA PHE A 12 -22.75 -13.57 7.60
C PHE A 12 -23.88 -13.70 8.63
N GLY A 13 -24.90 -12.84 8.56
CA GLY A 13 -26.07 -12.88 9.45
C GLY A 13 -25.82 -12.44 10.89
N ARG A 14 -24.62 -11.94 11.22
CA ARG A 14 -24.21 -11.51 12.57
C ARG A 14 -23.28 -10.30 12.50
N LEU A 15 -23.12 -9.58 13.61
CA LEU A 15 -22.15 -8.49 13.70
C LEU A 15 -20.71 -9.05 13.72
N PRO A 16 -19.72 -8.34 13.14
CA PRO A 16 -18.32 -8.73 13.26
C PRO A 16 -17.85 -8.55 14.70
N ARG A 17 -17.16 -9.56 15.24
CA ARG A 17 -16.53 -9.46 16.57
C ARG A 17 -15.18 -8.78 16.55
N GLY A 18 -14.50 -8.82 15.41
CA GLY A 18 -13.22 -8.15 15.25
C GLY A 18 -13.06 -7.54 13.89
N MET A 19 -12.00 -6.75 13.76
CA MET A 19 -11.66 -6.05 12.53
C MET A 19 -10.15 -6.01 12.34
N TRP A 20 -9.71 -6.24 11.11
CA TRP A 20 -8.39 -5.84 10.66
C TRP A 20 -8.46 -4.37 10.23
N PRO A 21 -7.80 -3.42 10.93
CA PRO A 21 -7.63 -2.08 10.40
C PRO A 21 -6.85 -2.17 9.08
N ALA A 22 -7.22 -1.36 8.08
CA ALA A 22 -6.49 -1.32 6.82
C ALA A 22 -4.99 -1.11 7.11
N GLU A 23 -4.15 -1.98 6.56
CA GLU A 23 -2.70 -1.96 6.77
C GLU A 23 -2.25 -2.08 8.23
N GLY A 24 -3.09 -2.68 9.09
CA GLY A 24 -2.85 -2.69 10.52
C GLY A 24 -2.71 -1.28 11.12
N ALA A 25 -3.14 -0.24 10.40
CA ALA A 25 -2.95 1.15 10.79
C ALA A 25 -3.85 1.48 11.98
N VAL A 26 -3.21 1.92 13.08
CA VAL A 26 -3.87 2.25 14.34
C VAL A 26 -3.39 3.58 14.88
N SER A 27 -4.21 4.18 15.73
CA SER A 27 -3.85 5.29 16.60
C SER A 27 -4.77 5.27 17.82
N GLN A 28 -4.34 5.93 18.90
CA GLN A 28 -5.17 6.12 20.08
C GLN A 28 -6.55 6.75 19.75
N ALA A 29 -6.59 7.68 18.81
CA ALA A 29 -7.79 8.43 18.43
C ALA A 29 -8.87 7.61 17.70
N VAL A 30 -8.49 6.49 17.05
CA VAL A 30 -9.45 5.67 16.29
C VAL A 30 -10.12 4.58 17.12
N ILE A 31 -9.64 4.31 18.35
CA ILE A 31 -10.21 3.29 19.25
C ILE A 31 -11.73 3.45 19.46
N PRO A 32 -12.26 4.66 19.73
CA PRO A 32 -13.70 4.86 19.88
C PRO A 32 -14.52 4.48 18.64
N LEU A 33 -13.93 4.58 17.43
CA LEU A 33 -14.63 4.21 16.19
C LEU A 33 -14.86 2.71 16.10
N PHE A 34 -13.95 1.88 16.60
CA PHE A 34 -14.13 0.44 16.63
C PHE A 34 -15.15 0.03 17.70
N ALA A 35 -14.95 0.46 18.94
CA ALA A 35 -15.76 0.07 20.09
C ALA A 35 -17.25 0.42 19.92
N ARG A 36 -17.56 1.65 19.51
CA ARG A 36 -18.95 2.13 19.28
C ARG A 36 -19.70 1.35 18.22
N HIS A 37 -18.99 0.68 17.33
CA HIS A 37 -19.55 -0.15 16.27
C HIS A 37 -19.55 -1.65 16.60
N GLY A 38 -19.29 -2.01 17.86
CA GLY A 38 -19.38 -3.38 18.37
C GLY A 38 -18.18 -4.27 18.04
N VAL A 39 -17.09 -3.68 17.53
CA VAL A 39 -15.83 -4.40 17.33
C VAL A 39 -15.19 -4.61 18.70
N GLN A 40 -14.91 -5.87 19.04
CA GLN A 40 -14.34 -6.28 20.32
C GLN A 40 -12.82 -6.41 20.26
N TRP A 41 -12.28 -6.75 19.09
CA TRP A 41 -10.84 -6.86 18.89
C TRP A 41 -10.35 -6.31 17.56
N ILE A 42 -9.11 -5.83 17.57
CA ILE A 42 -8.33 -5.44 16.39
C ILE A 42 -6.92 -6.06 16.47
N ALA A 43 -6.19 -6.06 15.36
CA ALA A 43 -4.81 -6.52 15.33
C ALA A 43 -3.91 -5.54 14.56
N THR A 44 -2.64 -5.48 14.94
CA THR A 44 -1.59 -4.66 14.29
C THR A 44 -0.21 -5.29 14.52
N ASP A 45 0.88 -4.60 14.17
CA ASP A 45 2.25 -5.07 14.29
C ASP A 45 2.90 -4.84 15.66
N ARG A 46 3.76 -5.76 16.09
CA ARG A 46 4.59 -5.62 17.30
C ARG A 46 5.41 -4.34 17.36
N GLY A 47 5.78 -3.72 16.23
CA GLY A 47 6.45 -2.43 16.19
C GLY A 47 5.60 -1.29 16.74
N VAL A 48 4.27 -1.33 16.56
CA VAL A 48 3.35 -0.41 17.25
C VAL A 48 3.48 -0.57 18.76
N LEU A 49 3.43 -1.81 19.26
CA LEU A 49 3.57 -2.09 20.69
C LEU A 49 4.95 -1.64 21.21
N ALA A 50 6.02 -1.90 20.46
CA ALA A 50 7.38 -1.52 20.83
C ALA A 50 7.55 0.00 20.99
N ARG A 51 6.80 0.81 20.23
CA ARG A 51 6.83 2.28 20.27
C ARG A 51 5.72 2.89 21.15
N SER A 52 4.77 2.08 21.62
CA SER A 52 3.68 2.54 22.47
C SER A 52 4.18 2.84 23.88
N GLY A 53 3.63 3.89 24.48
CA GLY A 53 4.02 4.35 25.81
C GLY A 53 5.37 5.05 25.82
N ARG A 54 5.56 5.96 26.77
CA ARG A 54 6.78 6.74 26.96
C ARG A 54 8.12 5.99 26.84
N TRP A 55 8.18 4.71 27.23
CA TRP A 55 9.42 3.93 27.27
C TRP A 55 9.44 2.74 26.30
N GLY A 56 8.37 2.54 25.53
CA GLY A 56 8.22 1.35 24.70
C GLY A 56 8.01 0.05 25.49
N TYR A 57 7.55 -0.98 24.79
CA TYR A 57 7.38 -2.34 25.32
C TYR A 57 8.49 -3.26 24.83
N ARG A 58 8.90 -4.22 25.68
CA ARG A 58 9.95 -5.20 25.35
C ARG A 58 9.38 -6.33 24.48
N VAL A 59 9.03 -6.04 23.24
CA VAL A 59 8.35 -7.01 22.34
C VAL A 59 9.16 -8.24 21.92
N ASN A 60 10.45 -8.32 22.29
CA ASN A 60 11.25 -9.54 22.17
C ASN A 60 11.07 -10.51 23.35
N ASP A 61 10.33 -10.09 24.36
CA ASP A 61 9.96 -10.88 25.52
C ASP A 61 8.58 -11.54 25.25
N PRO A 62 8.49 -12.88 25.18
CA PRO A 62 7.24 -13.57 24.93
C PRO A 62 6.15 -13.25 25.95
N ASP A 63 6.51 -13.02 27.22
CA ASP A 63 5.56 -12.62 28.27
C ASP A 63 4.96 -11.22 27.99
N VAL A 64 5.59 -10.41 27.14
CA VAL A 64 5.08 -9.10 26.71
C VAL A 64 4.32 -9.23 25.39
N LEU A 65 4.88 -9.91 24.39
CA LEU A 65 4.26 -9.96 23.05
C LEU A 65 3.03 -10.90 22.98
N CYS A 66 3.06 -12.03 23.68
CA CYS A 66 2.09 -13.11 23.52
C CYS A 66 0.82 -12.88 24.37
N GLN A 67 0.27 -11.68 24.36
CA GLN A 67 -0.98 -11.35 25.03
C GLN A 67 -1.70 -10.20 24.29
N PRO A 68 -3.04 -10.11 24.37
CA PRO A 68 -3.73 -8.90 23.97
C PRO A 68 -3.53 -7.81 25.01
N TYR A 69 -3.64 -6.57 24.56
CA TYR A 69 -3.72 -5.41 25.44
C TYR A 69 -5.10 -4.75 25.33
N ARG A 70 -5.52 -4.07 26.39
CA ARG A 70 -6.68 -3.18 26.35
C ARG A 70 -6.26 -1.81 25.83
N ALA A 71 -6.68 -1.46 24.62
CA ALA A 71 -6.60 -0.10 24.09
C ALA A 71 -7.87 0.66 24.49
N GLU A 72 -7.73 1.77 25.20
CA GLU A 72 -8.86 2.56 25.73
C GLU A 72 -8.70 4.05 25.43
N GLU A 73 -9.78 4.70 24.98
CA GLU A 73 -9.88 6.14 24.74
C GLU A 73 -11.23 6.64 25.27
N GLY A 74 -11.21 7.41 26.36
CA GLY A 74 -12.44 7.75 27.09
C GLY A 74 -13.07 6.52 27.75
N GLU A 75 -14.36 6.31 27.52
CA GLU A 75 -15.12 5.14 28.02
C GLU A 75 -15.09 3.95 27.05
N GLU A 76 -14.46 4.13 25.88
CA GLU A 76 -14.45 3.16 24.80
C GLU A 76 -13.15 2.34 24.84
N ALA A 77 -13.25 1.03 24.66
CA ALA A 77 -12.09 0.16 24.66
C ALA A 77 -12.27 -1.08 23.77
N VAL A 78 -11.17 -1.59 23.25
CA VAL A 78 -11.08 -2.84 22.46
C VAL A 78 -9.84 -3.64 22.85
N SER A 79 -9.87 -4.95 22.63
CA SER A 79 -8.66 -5.78 22.71
C SER A 79 -7.81 -5.56 21.46
N ILE A 80 -6.53 -5.29 21.62
CA ILE A 80 -5.58 -5.17 20.52
C ILE A 80 -4.55 -6.30 20.60
N PHE A 81 -4.40 -7.03 19.50
CA PHE A 81 -3.41 -8.08 19.33
C PHE A 81 -2.25 -7.60 18.47
N PHE A 82 -1.04 -8.06 18.76
CA PHE A 82 0.16 -7.64 18.07
C PHE A 82 0.83 -8.84 17.41
N ARG A 83 0.92 -8.85 16.08
CA ARG A 83 1.56 -9.94 15.33
C ARG A 83 3.06 -9.97 15.61
N ASP A 84 3.65 -11.17 15.60
CA ASP A 84 5.10 -11.26 15.39
C ASP A 84 5.40 -11.05 13.90
N THR A 85 6.09 -9.95 13.59
CA THR A 85 6.44 -9.53 12.21
C THR A 85 7.17 -10.64 11.48
N ALA A 86 8.29 -11.10 12.03
CA ALA A 86 9.19 -12.05 11.38
C ALA A 86 8.53 -13.41 11.12
N LEU A 87 7.79 -13.95 12.09
CA LEU A 87 7.10 -15.23 11.93
C LEU A 87 5.97 -15.13 10.91
N SER A 88 5.21 -14.03 10.93
CA SER A 88 4.12 -13.82 9.97
C SER A 88 4.65 -13.63 8.54
N ASP A 89 5.72 -12.85 8.39
CA ASP A 89 6.38 -12.61 7.10
C ASP A 89 7.08 -13.85 6.57
N ALA A 90 7.56 -14.75 7.43
CA ALA A 90 8.19 -16.00 6.98
C ALA A 90 7.23 -16.85 6.13
N ILE A 91 5.92 -16.83 6.43
CA ILE A 91 4.91 -17.49 5.57
C ILE A 91 4.82 -16.79 4.21
N GLY A 92 4.85 -15.46 4.15
CA GLY A 92 4.79 -14.74 2.88
C GLY A 92 6.05 -14.85 2.03
N PHE A 93 7.22 -14.82 2.68
CA PHE A 93 8.47 -14.46 2.01
C PHE A 93 9.61 -15.47 2.18
N HIS A 94 9.44 -16.51 3.00
CA HIS A 94 10.52 -17.46 3.28
C HIS A 94 10.16 -18.91 2.93
N TYR A 95 9.04 -19.42 3.44
CA TYR A 95 8.74 -20.85 3.37
C TYR A 95 8.42 -21.36 1.96
N TYR A 96 8.10 -20.49 1.00
CA TYR A 96 7.94 -20.90 -0.39
C TYR A 96 9.23 -21.44 -1.02
N ALA A 97 10.40 -21.10 -0.44
CA ALA A 97 11.70 -21.53 -0.93
C ALA A 97 12.06 -22.97 -0.55
N TYR A 98 11.29 -23.62 0.32
CA TYR A 98 11.50 -25.02 0.68
C TYR A 98 11.03 -25.96 -0.42
N ASP A 99 11.87 -26.92 -0.79
CA ASP A 99 11.49 -28.00 -1.71
C ASP A 99 10.44 -28.94 -1.10
N ASP A 100 10.48 -29.11 0.22
CA ASP A 100 9.60 -29.98 1.00
C ASP A 100 8.72 -29.17 1.95
N ALA A 101 7.41 -29.19 1.67
CA ALA A 101 6.39 -28.48 2.43
C ALA A 101 6.26 -28.97 3.88
N GLU A 102 6.54 -30.24 4.16
CA GLU A 102 6.49 -30.77 5.52
C GLU A 102 7.67 -30.26 6.36
N GLN A 103 8.84 -30.12 5.76
CA GLN A 103 10.01 -29.52 6.41
C GLN A 103 9.77 -28.04 6.73
N ALA A 104 9.17 -27.28 5.80
CA ALA A 104 8.80 -25.88 6.04
C ALA A 104 7.81 -25.73 7.21
N ALA A 105 6.81 -26.61 7.28
CA ALA A 105 5.83 -26.61 8.36
C ALA A 105 6.44 -27.00 9.72
N GLN A 106 7.36 -27.98 9.74
CA GLN A 106 8.11 -28.36 10.94
C GLN A 106 9.03 -27.24 11.42
N ASP A 107 9.66 -26.52 10.49
CA ASP A 107 10.47 -25.35 10.78
C ASP A 107 9.66 -24.24 11.44
N PHE A 108 8.50 -23.91 10.87
CA PHE A 108 7.60 -22.91 11.44
C PHE A 108 7.13 -23.25 12.86
N LEU A 109 6.72 -24.50 13.10
CA LEU A 109 6.32 -24.95 14.43
C LEU A 109 7.52 -24.92 15.41
N ARG A 110 8.72 -25.28 14.96
CA ARG A 110 9.93 -25.19 15.77
C ARG A 110 10.23 -23.74 16.16
N GLU A 111 10.13 -22.81 15.22
CA GLU A 111 10.30 -21.36 15.48
C GLU A 111 9.31 -20.85 16.52
N ILE A 112 8.03 -21.26 16.44
CA ILE A 112 7.02 -20.94 17.48
C ILE A 112 7.49 -21.39 18.86
N LYS A 113 7.93 -22.65 18.96
CA LYS A 113 8.30 -23.24 20.24
C LYS A 113 9.57 -22.62 20.83
N GLU A 114 10.62 -22.54 20.03
CA GLU A 114 11.94 -22.03 20.46
C GLU A 114 11.90 -20.55 20.84
N ARG A 115 11.14 -19.74 20.09
CA ARG A 115 11.10 -18.29 20.31
C ARG A 115 10.07 -17.88 21.35
N PHE A 116 8.98 -18.63 21.50
CA PHE A 116 7.84 -18.23 22.33
C PHE A 116 7.49 -19.28 23.38
N ALA A 117 6.97 -20.45 22.98
CA ALA A 117 6.38 -21.41 23.92
C ALA A 117 7.33 -21.84 25.05
N TRP A 118 8.61 -22.08 24.73
CA TRP A 118 9.63 -22.50 25.71
C TRP A 118 10.27 -21.35 26.50
N ARG A 119 9.85 -20.11 26.22
CA ARG A 119 10.43 -18.90 26.79
C ARG A 119 9.46 -18.05 27.59
N VAL A 120 8.15 -18.30 27.47
CA VAL A 120 7.13 -17.77 28.39
C VAL A 120 7.45 -18.25 29.80
N THR A 121 7.43 -17.33 30.77
CA THR A 121 7.74 -17.64 32.17
C THR A 121 6.51 -17.57 33.08
N GLY A 122 5.42 -16.97 32.61
CA GLY A 122 4.15 -16.92 33.31
C GLY A 122 3.40 -18.26 33.31
N ASP A 123 2.58 -18.46 34.35
CA ASP A 123 1.65 -19.59 34.46
C ASP A 123 0.31 -19.33 33.74
N ALA A 124 0.13 -18.13 33.14
CA ALA A 124 -1.09 -17.74 32.44
C ALA A 124 -1.03 -18.13 30.95
N ASP A 125 -2.19 -18.43 30.37
CA ASP A 125 -2.28 -18.74 28.94
C ASP A 125 -1.76 -17.55 28.10
N CYS A 126 -0.89 -17.86 27.15
CA CYS A 126 -0.32 -16.89 26.22
C CYS A 126 -0.87 -17.12 24.81
N VAL A 127 -1.00 -16.04 24.04
CA VAL A 127 -1.47 -16.08 22.65
C VAL A 127 -0.45 -15.40 21.73
N LEU A 128 0.20 -16.22 20.90
CA LEU A 128 1.04 -15.74 19.82
C LEU A 128 0.16 -15.38 18.63
N THR A 129 0.23 -14.12 18.18
CA THR A 129 -0.52 -13.66 17.02
C THR A 129 0.32 -13.75 15.76
N VAL A 130 -0.20 -14.45 14.75
CA VAL A 130 0.38 -14.54 13.40
C VAL A 130 -0.65 -14.00 12.42
N VAL A 131 -0.33 -12.89 11.76
CA VAL A 131 -1.23 -12.24 10.80
C VAL A 131 -0.41 -11.81 9.59
N LEU A 132 -0.85 -12.24 8.41
CA LEU A 132 -0.20 -11.95 7.14
C LEU A 132 -1.24 -11.60 6.10
N ASP A 133 -0.77 -11.04 4.99
CA ASP A 133 -1.58 -10.78 3.81
C ASP A 133 -2.03 -12.10 3.16
N GLY A 134 -3.31 -12.16 2.80
CA GLY A 134 -3.95 -13.31 2.17
C GLY A 134 -3.81 -13.36 0.65
N GLU A 135 -3.25 -12.35 -0.02
CA GLU A 135 -3.02 -12.38 -1.47
C GLU A 135 -1.54 -12.62 -1.81
N ASN A 136 -0.65 -11.90 -1.14
CA ASN A 136 0.77 -11.79 -1.53
C ASN A 136 1.56 -13.11 -1.43
N ALA A 137 1.23 -13.99 -0.49
CA ALA A 137 2.04 -15.17 -0.20
C ALA A 137 1.92 -16.26 -1.29
N TRP A 138 0.73 -16.51 -1.82
CA TRP A 138 0.42 -17.82 -2.40
C TRP A 138 0.96 -18.04 -3.81
N GLY A 139 1.11 -16.97 -4.59
CA GLY A 139 1.64 -17.05 -5.96
C GLY A 139 3.09 -17.54 -6.04
N ALA A 140 3.86 -17.42 -4.95
CA ALA A 140 5.23 -17.91 -4.87
C ALA A 140 5.32 -19.41 -4.55
N TYR A 141 4.29 -19.98 -3.92
CA TYR A 141 4.30 -21.39 -3.53
C TYR A 141 3.92 -22.31 -4.67
N ARG A 142 4.51 -23.51 -4.67
CA ARG A 142 4.00 -24.62 -5.45
C ARG A 142 2.56 -24.95 -5.02
N GLU A 143 1.67 -25.09 -6.00
CA GLU A 143 0.28 -25.48 -5.79
C GLU A 143 -0.48 -24.56 -4.82
N ASP A 144 -0.23 -23.25 -4.90
CA ASP A 144 -0.88 -22.21 -4.08
C ASP A 144 -0.79 -22.50 -2.57
N ALA A 145 0.38 -22.98 -2.13
CA ALA A 145 0.71 -23.34 -0.75
C ALA A 145 -0.12 -24.48 -0.14
N ARG A 146 -1.02 -25.15 -0.88
CA ARG A 146 -1.86 -26.23 -0.35
C ARG A 146 -1.06 -27.32 0.39
N PRO A 147 0.06 -27.85 -0.15
CA PRO A 147 0.86 -28.85 0.57
C PRO A 147 1.41 -28.33 1.91
N PHE A 148 1.89 -27.08 1.94
CA PHE A 148 2.42 -26.43 3.14
C PHE A 148 1.34 -26.21 4.18
N LEU A 149 0.18 -25.65 3.79
CA LEU A 149 -0.93 -25.41 4.71
C LEU A 149 -1.49 -26.71 5.30
N HIS A 150 -1.61 -27.78 4.50
CA HIS A 150 -2.01 -29.08 5.01
C HIS A 150 -1.01 -29.65 6.02
N ALA A 151 0.30 -29.55 5.73
CA ALA A 151 1.34 -29.99 6.65
C ALA A 151 1.31 -29.17 7.95
N LEU A 152 1.25 -27.84 7.84
CA LEU A 152 1.24 -26.92 8.97
C LEU A 152 0.03 -27.13 9.88
N TYR A 153 -1.19 -27.11 9.33
CA TYR A 153 -2.38 -27.33 10.14
C TYR A 153 -2.43 -28.73 10.73
N GLY A 154 -1.96 -29.76 10.00
CA GLY A 154 -1.85 -31.11 10.54
C GLY A 154 -0.83 -31.24 11.67
N LEU A 155 0.27 -30.48 11.65
CA LEU A 155 1.21 -30.44 12.77
C LEU A 155 0.62 -29.70 13.97
N LEU A 156 0.02 -28.53 13.76
CA LEU A 156 -0.60 -27.73 14.81
C LEU A 156 -1.77 -28.45 15.50
N GLU A 157 -2.59 -29.19 14.76
CA GLU A 157 -3.71 -29.97 15.33
C GLU A 157 -3.23 -31.09 16.27
N ARG A 158 -2.04 -31.64 16.03
CA ARG A 158 -1.47 -32.76 16.80
C ARG A 158 -0.49 -32.30 17.89
N ASP A 159 -0.15 -31.02 17.92
CA ASP A 159 0.80 -30.50 18.89
C ASP A 159 0.17 -30.41 20.29
N THR A 160 0.95 -30.73 21.32
CA THR A 160 0.46 -30.73 22.71
C THR A 160 0.91 -29.49 23.49
N GLU A 161 1.76 -28.65 22.91
CA GLU A 161 2.30 -27.44 23.53
C GLU A 161 1.71 -26.16 22.92
N VAL A 162 1.19 -26.24 21.69
CA VAL A 162 0.59 -25.13 20.96
C VAL A 162 -0.84 -25.47 20.60
N GLU A 163 -1.79 -24.64 21.05
CA GLU A 163 -3.19 -24.75 20.68
C GLU A 163 -3.61 -23.62 19.73
N THR A 164 -4.32 -23.97 18.66
CA THR A 164 -4.84 -22.98 17.71
C THR A 164 -6.21 -22.49 18.13
N VAL A 165 -6.35 -21.18 18.32
CA VAL A 165 -7.60 -20.54 18.73
C VAL A 165 -7.91 -19.36 17.82
N THR A 166 -9.20 -19.03 17.68
CA THR A 166 -9.58 -17.74 17.10
C THR A 166 -9.47 -16.63 18.13
N PHE A 167 -9.27 -15.38 17.72
CA PHE A 167 -9.28 -14.24 18.66
C PHE A 167 -10.53 -14.20 19.53
N ALA A 168 -11.71 -14.44 18.94
CA ALA A 168 -12.96 -14.46 19.69
C ALA A 168 -13.02 -15.62 20.69
N GLU A 169 -12.51 -16.80 20.33
CA GLU A 169 -12.45 -17.95 21.21
C GLU A 169 -11.51 -17.74 22.40
N TYR A 170 -10.35 -17.11 22.19
CA TYR A 170 -9.43 -16.75 23.26
C TYR A 170 -10.08 -15.75 24.25
N LEU A 171 -10.79 -14.74 23.73
CA LEU A 171 -11.44 -13.71 24.55
C LEU A 171 -12.69 -14.23 25.29
N GLU A 172 -13.55 -15.00 24.61
CA GLU A 172 -14.83 -15.50 25.13
C GLU A 172 -14.67 -16.81 25.92
N GLY A 173 -13.57 -17.53 25.72
CA GLY A 173 -13.33 -18.88 26.22
C GLY A 173 -14.09 -19.94 25.40
N ASN A 174 -13.66 -21.19 25.55
CA ASN A 174 -14.35 -22.35 24.99
C ASN A 174 -14.24 -23.55 25.95
N PRO A 175 -15.27 -23.75 26.81
CA PRO A 175 -15.27 -24.84 27.78
C PRO A 175 -15.19 -26.25 27.16
N GLU A 176 -15.69 -26.44 25.94
CA GLU A 176 -15.63 -27.75 25.26
C GLU A 176 -14.19 -28.13 24.87
N ARG A 177 -13.36 -27.11 24.62
CA ARG A 177 -11.93 -27.26 24.33
C ARG A 177 -11.03 -27.02 25.53
N GLY A 178 -11.59 -26.62 26.67
CA GLY A 178 -10.82 -26.27 27.87
C GLY A 178 -10.12 -24.91 27.81
N ILE A 179 -10.50 -24.03 26.88
CA ILE A 179 -9.95 -22.68 26.74
C ILE A 179 -10.61 -21.74 27.77
N ALA A 180 -9.81 -21.15 28.65
CA ALA A 180 -10.28 -20.14 29.60
C ALA A 180 -10.60 -18.80 28.91
N PRO A 181 -11.59 -18.03 29.38
CA PRO A 181 -11.89 -16.71 28.83
C PRO A 181 -10.85 -15.66 29.26
N HIS A 182 -10.52 -14.73 28.36
CA HIS A 182 -9.56 -13.64 28.59
C HIS A 182 -10.22 -12.27 28.36
N PRO A 183 -11.15 -11.86 29.24
CA PRO A 183 -12.00 -10.70 29.00
C PRO A 183 -11.23 -9.38 29.05
N LEU A 184 -11.70 -8.39 28.28
CA LEU A 184 -11.09 -7.06 28.12
C LEU A 184 -10.69 -6.37 29.45
N HIS A 185 -11.47 -6.54 30.51
CA HIS A 185 -11.24 -5.86 31.79
C HIS A 185 -10.06 -6.45 32.59
N GLU A 186 -9.66 -7.69 32.31
CA GLU A 186 -8.50 -8.36 32.92
C GLU A 186 -7.21 -8.07 32.15
N GLN A 187 -7.31 -7.58 30.91
CA GLN A 187 -6.16 -7.30 30.06
C GLN A 187 -5.37 -6.09 30.56
N THR A 188 -4.05 -6.17 30.39
CA THR A 188 -3.14 -5.05 30.65
C THR A 188 -3.50 -3.89 29.73
N ARG A 189 -3.69 -2.70 30.32
CA ARG A 189 -3.88 -1.48 29.53
C ARG A 189 -2.61 -1.15 28.75
N ILE A 190 -2.74 -0.85 27.47
CA ILE A 190 -1.67 -0.19 26.71
C ILE A 190 -1.65 1.31 27.00
N TYR A 191 -0.47 1.85 27.28
CA TYR A 191 -0.28 3.29 27.46
C TYR A 191 0.13 3.93 26.15
N GLU A 192 -0.53 5.03 25.76
CA GLU A 192 -0.19 5.84 24.57
C GLU A 192 0.02 4.96 23.34
N LEU A 193 -1.07 4.38 22.81
CA LEU A 193 -1.01 3.56 21.60
C LEU A 193 -0.36 4.37 20.48
N PHE A 194 0.79 3.88 20.00
CA PHE A 194 1.54 4.54 18.95
C PHE A 194 0.73 4.61 17.65
N THR A 195 0.82 5.74 16.94
CA THR A 195 0.18 5.91 15.63
C THR A 195 1.09 5.32 14.56
N GLY A 196 0.68 4.22 13.93
CA GLY A 196 1.47 3.57 12.89
C GLY A 196 0.74 2.38 12.27
N SER A 197 1.38 1.77 11.27
CA SER A 197 0.88 0.62 10.52
C SER A 197 1.75 -0.64 10.71
N TRP A 198 1.42 -1.73 10.04
CA TRP A 198 2.32 -2.89 9.96
C TRP A 198 3.39 -2.80 8.86
N ILE A 199 3.39 -1.74 8.06
CA ILE A 199 4.35 -1.50 6.98
C ILE A 199 5.40 -0.49 7.45
N ASP A 200 6.64 -0.72 7.03
CA ASP A 200 7.73 0.23 7.12
C ASP A 200 7.94 0.87 5.74
N GLU A 201 8.09 2.20 5.70
CA GLU A 201 8.47 2.94 4.49
C GLU A 201 9.90 2.58 4.05
N LEU A 202 10.12 2.53 2.73
CA LEU A 202 11.35 2.05 2.12
C LEU A 202 12.45 3.11 2.21
N GLY A 203 13.34 3.00 3.19
CA GLY A 203 14.45 3.95 3.40
C GLY A 203 14.29 4.86 4.62
N SER A 204 13.14 4.78 5.29
CA SER A 204 12.95 5.36 6.62
C SER A 204 13.68 4.56 7.70
N ALA A 205 13.90 5.20 8.86
CA ALA A 205 14.48 4.51 10.00
C ALA A 205 13.56 3.33 10.39
N PRO A 206 14.07 2.10 10.56
CA PRO A 206 13.23 0.93 10.77
C PRO A 206 12.15 1.15 11.84
N GLY A 207 10.93 0.80 11.47
CA GLY A 207 9.79 0.66 12.34
C GLY A 207 8.59 1.50 11.92
N VAL A 208 7.46 0.79 11.89
CA VAL A 208 6.06 1.18 12.00
C VAL A 208 5.82 2.69 12.01
N ASP A 209 5.38 3.18 10.87
CA ASP A 209 4.84 4.53 10.68
C ASP A 209 3.71 4.50 9.62
N LEU A 210 3.37 5.68 9.11
CA LEU A 210 2.37 5.88 8.05
C LEU A 210 3.02 6.46 6.79
N GLY A 211 4.36 6.46 6.68
CA GLY A 211 5.13 7.16 5.66
C GLY A 211 4.71 6.79 4.24
N THR A 212 4.46 5.50 4.01
CA THR A 212 3.96 4.93 2.73
C THR A 212 2.59 5.46 2.27
N TRP A 213 1.89 6.25 3.08
CA TRP A 213 0.64 6.89 2.66
C TRP A 213 0.66 8.41 2.88
N ILE A 214 1.70 8.97 3.50
CA ILE A 214 1.80 10.40 3.79
C ILE A 214 3.25 10.86 4.04
N GLY A 215 3.71 11.77 3.17
CA GLY A 215 4.96 12.47 3.36
C GLY A 215 5.51 13.02 2.06
N GLU A 216 5.35 12.27 0.97
CA GLU A 216 5.78 12.64 -0.37
C GLU A 216 4.84 13.67 -1.04
N GLU A 217 5.34 14.32 -2.10
CA GLU A 217 4.60 15.38 -2.81
C GLU A 217 3.26 14.87 -3.37
N GLU A 218 3.28 13.70 -3.98
CA GLU A 218 2.13 13.08 -4.63
C GLU A 218 1.06 12.64 -3.62
N GLU A 219 1.47 12.00 -2.52
CA GLU A 219 0.57 11.58 -1.45
C GLU A 219 -0.10 12.77 -0.76
N ASN A 220 0.69 13.79 -0.39
CA ASN A 220 0.19 15.01 0.22
C ASN A 220 -0.80 15.71 -0.71
N ARG A 221 -0.50 15.73 -2.01
CA ARG A 221 -1.40 16.30 -3.01
C ARG A 221 -2.72 15.52 -3.10
N GLY A 222 -2.67 14.19 -3.04
CA GLY A 222 -3.86 13.35 -2.92
C GLY A 222 -4.72 13.70 -1.70
N TRP A 223 -4.08 13.85 -0.53
CA TRP A 223 -4.77 14.17 0.73
C TRP A 223 -5.40 15.57 0.70
N GLU A 224 -4.72 16.56 0.12
CA GLU A 224 -5.26 17.90 -0.07
C GLU A 224 -6.54 17.88 -0.91
N LEU A 225 -6.52 17.18 -2.06
CA LEU A 225 -7.65 17.10 -2.97
C LEU A 225 -8.83 16.34 -2.34
N LEU A 226 -8.56 15.26 -1.62
CA LEU A 226 -9.57 14.51 -0.85
C LEU A 226 -10.16 15.37 0.28
N GLY A 227 -9.32 16.10 1.02
CA GLY A 227 -9.74 17.03 2.07
C GLY A 227 -10.66 18.13 1.53
N GLN A 228 -10.30 18.74 0.39
CA GLN A 228 -11.14 19.74 -0.28
C GLN A 228 -12.50 19.18 -0.69
N ALA A 229 -12.54 17.95 -1.25
CA ALA A 229 -13.80 17.29 -1.60
C ALA A 229 -14.67 17.02 -0.36
N ARG A 230 -14.07 16.58 0.75
CA ARG A 230 -14.76 16.39 2.05
C ARG A 230 -15.32 17.70 2.59
N ASP A 231 -14.54 18.77 2.55
CA ASP A 231 -14.97 20.09 3.04
C ASP A 231 -16.16 20.63 2.25
N VAL A 232 -16.13 20.53 0.91
CA VAL A 232 -17.24 20.93 0.06
C VAL A 232 -18.48 20.10 0.36
N LEU A 233 -18.33 18.78 0.47
CA LEU A 233 -19.44 17.90 0.84
C LEU A 233 -20.04 18.28 2.20
N ALA A 234 -19.21 18.57 3.21
CA ALA A 234 -19.67 19.01 4.52
C ALA A 234 -20.40 20.36 4.48
N GLN A 235 -19.90 21.33 3.70
CA GLN A 235 -20.50 22.66 3.57
C GLN A 235 -21.91 22.64 2.96
N THR A 236 -22.21 21.69 2.07
CA THR A 236 -23.56 21.53 1.50
C THR A 236 -24.59 21.01 2.51
N GLY A 237 -24.13 20.44 3.64
CA GLY A 237 -25.01 19.73 4.58
C GLY A 237 -25.55 18.42 4.02
N ALA A 238 -24.98 17.89 2.93
CA ALA A 238 -25.39 16.63 2.35
C ALA A 238 -25.13 15.47 3.33
N THR A 239 -26.04 14.51 3.30
CA THR A 239 -25.96 13.25 4.04
C THR A 239 -25.89 12.07 3.05
N PRO A 240 -25.45 10.88 3.47
CA PRO A 240 -25.47 9.69 2.63
C PRO A 240 -26.86 9.41 2.03
N GLU A 241 -27.93 9.81 2.70
CA GLU A 241 -29.30 9.62 2.25
C GLU A 241 -29.74 10.69 1.22
N THR A 242 -29.26 11.92 1.33
CA THR A 242 -29.62 13.02 0.42
C THR A 242 -28.75 13.09 -0.83
N ALA A 243 -27.50 12.63 -0.76
CA ALA A 243 -26.54 12.64 -1.87
C ALA A 243 -25.76 11.31 -1.94
N PRO A 244 -26.43 10.16 -2.11
CA PRO A 244 -25.80 8.84 -2.03
C PRO A 244 -24.64 8.66 -3.00
N ALA A 245 -24.77 9.16 -4.24
CA ALA A 245 -23.71 9.06 -5.25
C ALA A 245 -22.44 9.84 -4.86
N ALA A 246 -22.58 11.00 -4.19
CA ALA A 246 -21.43 11.78 -3.74
C ALA A 246 -20.69 11.07 -2.61
N PHE A 247 -21.43 10.47 -1.67
CA PHE A 247 -20.85 9.71 -0.58
C PHE A 247 -20.21 8.40 -1.05
N GLU A 248 -20.85 7.67 -1.97
CA GLU A 248 -20.26 6.47 -2.56
C GLU A 248 -18.93 6.80 -3.27
N ALA A 249 -18.90 7.86 -4.08
CA ALA A 249 -17.68 8.31 -4.72
C ALA A 249 -16.59 8.73 -3.70
N LEU A 250 -16.99 9.40 -2.61
CA LEU A 250 -16.07 9.76 -1.53
C LEU A 250 -15.48 8.52 -0.86
N TYR A 251 -16.30 7.53 -0.50
CA TYR A 251 -15.81 6.30 0.13
C TYR A 251 -14.84 5.53 -0.76
N MET A 252 -15.06 5.54 -2.08
CA MET A 252 -14.10 4.95 -3.03
C MET A 252 -12.79 5.73 -3.06
N ALA A 253 -12.83 7.07 -2.99
CA ALA A 253 -11.63 7.91 -2.93
C ALA A 253 -10.85 7.80 -1.59
N GLU A 254 -11.48 7.30 -0.53
CA GLU A 254 -10.85 7.12 0.79
C GLU A 254 -10.07 5.80 0.93
N GLY A 255 -9.99 5.00 -0.13
CA GLY A 255 -9.16 3.78 -0.16
C GLY A 255 -7.68 4.11 0.05
N SER A 256 -7.00 3.37 0.93
CA SER A 256 -5.56 3.52 1.16
C SER A 256 -4.72 3.14 -0.05
N ASP A 257 -5.24 2.28 -0.93
CA ASP A 257 -4.56 1.84 -2.16
C ASP A 257 -4.13 3.01 -3.06
N TRP A 258 -4.91 4.10 -3.12
CA TRP A 258 -4.50 5.27 -3.93
C TRP A 258 -3.19 5.85 -3.44
N PHE A 259 -3.06 5.97 -2.12
CA PHE A 259 -1.90 6.56 -1.45
C PHE A 259 -0.72 5.59 -1.43
N TRP A 260 -0.99 4.28 -1.41
CA TRP A 260 0.04 3.26 -1.55
C TRP A 260 0.80 3.37 -2.88
N TRP A 261 0.13 3.80 -3.96
CA TRP A 261 0.76 3.97 -5.28
C TRP A 261 1.27 5.39 -5.56
N PHE A 262 0.98 6.37 -4.70
CA PHE A 262 1.49 7.72 -4.87
C PHE A 262 2.87 7.84 -4.22
N GLY A 263 3.76 8.60 -4.86
CA GLY A 263 5.13 8.76 -4.38
C GLY A 263 6.11 7.86 -5.11
N THR A 264 7.26 7.62 -4.48
CA THR A 264 8.38 6.89 -5.07
C THR A 264 8.67 5.56 -4.37
N ASP A 265 7.97 5.29 -3.27
CA ASP A 265 8.12 4.06 -2.48
C ASP A 265 7.65 2.79 -3.21
N GLN A 266 6.58 2.90 -4.00
CA GLN A 266 5.93 1.79 -4.70
C GLN A 266 5.71 2.12 -6.18
N ASP A 267 5.53 1.08 -7.00
CA ASP A 267 5.23 1.22 -8.43
C ASP A 267 4.20 0.16 -8.81
N SER A 268 3.01 0.61 -9.23
CA SER A 268 1.94 -0.30 -9.70
C SER A 268 2.18 -0.79 -11.13
N GLY A 269 3.13 -0.18 -11.85
CA GLY A 269 3.33 -0.28 -13.28
C GLY A 269 2.31 0.53 -14.11
N ASN A 270 1.28 1.10 -13.47
CA ASN A 270 0.17 1.84 -14.10
C ASN A 270 -0.28 3.04 -13.25
N ASP A 271 0.62 3.72 -12.54
CA ASP A 271 0.25 4.77 -11.56
C ASP A 271 -0.62 5.87 -12.17
N ALA A 272 -0.41 6.19 -13.45
CA ALA A 272 -1.22 7.16 -14.19
C ALA A 272 -2.70 6.77 -14.29
N GLU A 273 -3.02 5.47 -14.39
CA GLU A 273 -4.40 4.98 -14.41
C GLU A 273 -5.02 5.05 -13.01
N PHE A 274 -4.25 4.73 -11.96
CA PHE A 274 -4.69 4.89 -10.57
C PHE A 274 -4.97 6.36 -10.23
N ASP A 275 -4.11 7.29 -10.66
CA ASP A 275 -4.33 8.75 -10.55
C ASP A 275 -5.61 9.19 -11.28
N ASP A 276 -5.83 8.73 -12.52
CA ASP A 276 -7.05 9.05 -13.27
C ASP A 276 -8.31 8.55 -12.55
N LEU A 277 -8.28 7.33 -12.00
CA LEU A 277 -9.40 6.75 -11.25
C LEU A 277 -9.65 7.49 -9.94
N PHE A 278 -8.61 7.77 -9.16
CA PHE A 278 -8.71 8.52 -7.91
C PHE A 278 -9.33 9.91 -8.16
N ARG A 279 -8.80 10.68 -9.11
CA ARG A 279 -9.35 12.00 -9.45
C ARG A 279 -10.75 11.92 -10.05
N LEU A 280 -11.09 10.84 -10.76
CA LEU A 280 -12.46 10.60 -11.22
C LEU A 280 -13.42 10.39 -10.05
N HIS A 281 -13.02 9.65 -9.01
CA HIS A 281 -13.82 9.51 -7.79
C HIS A 281 -14.05 10.86 -7.12
N LEU A 282 -13.00 11.67 -6.93
CA LEU A 282 -13.13 13.03 -6.39
C LEU A 282 -14.04 13.89 -7.26
N THR A 283 -13.88 13.86 -8.58
CA THR A 283 -14.73 14.58 -9.54
C THR A 283 -16.21 14.18 -9.38
N ASN A 284 -16.47 12.90 -9.15
CA ASN A 284 -17.82 12.37 -8.96
C ASN A 284 -18.45 12.79 -7.62
N VAL A 285 -17.65 13.11 -6.59
CA VAL A 285 -18.16 13.75 -5.37
C VAL A 285 -18.83 15.09 -5.73
N TYR A 286 -18.13 15.97 -6.44
CA TYR A 286 -18.67 17.27 -6.86
C TYR A 286 -19.90 17.13 -7.76
N ARG A 287 -19.83 16.25 -8.77
CA ARG A 287 -20.96 15.99 -9.68
C ARG A 287 -22.17 15.44 -8.94
N GLY A 288 -21.97 14.55 -7.97
CA GLY A 288 -23.03 13.99 -7.13
C GLY A 288 -23.73 15.05 -6.26
N LEU A 289 -23.05 16.17 -5.98
CA LEU A 289 -23.60 17.34 -5.30
C LEU A 289 -24.20 18.38 -6.28
N GLY A 290 -24.10 18.16 -7.59
CA GLY A 290 -24.50 19.14 -8.61
C GLY A 290 -23.57 20.35 -8.71
N ILE A 291 -22.34 20.24 -8.22
CA ILE A 291 -21.32 21.28 -8.22
C ILE A 291 -20.34 21.03 -9.38
N VAL A 292 -19.88 22.10 -10.01
CA VAL A 292 -18.82 21.99 -11.04
C VAL A 292 -17.51 21.61 -10.35
N PRO A 293 -16.87 20.49 -10.74
CA PRO A 293 -15.58 20.09 -10.18
C PRO A 293 -14.51 21.17 -10.38
N PRO A 294 -13.60 21.39 -9.42
CA PRO A 294 -12.53 22.35 -9.56
C PRO A 294 -11.52 21.88 -10.61
N THR A 295 -10.95 22.83 -11.37
CA THR A 295 -9.94 22.55 -12.41
C THR A 295 -8.64 21.98 -11.87
N SER A 296 -8.42 22.04 -10.56
CA SER A 296 -7.32 21.34 -9.90
C SER A 296 -7.37 19.81 -10.08
N LEU A 297 -8.56 19.23 -10.30
CA LEU A 297 -8.74 17.81 -10.59
C LEU A 297 -8.41 17.42 -12.03
N ASP A 298 -8.23 18.39 -12.93
CA ASP A 298 -7.76 18.14 -14.30
C ASP A 298 -6.22 17.97 -14.36
N GLN A 299 -5.53 18.33 -13.28
CA GLN A 299 -4.08 18.17 -13.14
C GLN A 299 -3.80 16.79 -12.54
N HIS A 300 -2.95 16.01 -13.21
CA HIS A 300 -2.52 14.71 -12.68
C HIS A 300 -1.68 14.91 -11.43
N ILE A 301 -1.78 13.95 -10.51
CA ILE A 301 -0.95 13.90 -9.31
C ILE A 301 0.40 13.27 -9.65
N VAL A 302 0.37 12.13 -10.33
CA VAL A 302 1.56 11.37 -10.70
C VAL A 302 2.13 11.83 -12.05
N PRO A 303 3.47 11.91 -12.22
CA PRO A 303 4.12 12.20 -13.50
C PRO A 303 3.70 11.24 -14.62
N ARG A 304 3.24 11.76 -15.76
CA ARG A 304 2.93 10.90 -16.92
C ARG A 304 4.09 10.78 -17.87
N ALA A 305 4.37 9.56 -18.31
CA ALA A 305 5.30 9.33 -19.42
C ALA A 305 4.61 9.57 -20.77
N VAL A 306 4.85 10.73 -21.38
CA VAL A 306 4.39 11.04 -22.73
C VAL A 306 5.36 10.42 -23.74
N ILE A 307 4.87 9.50 -24.55
CA ILE A 307 5.70 8.83 -25.57
C ILE A 307 5.82 9.71 -26.81
N TRP A 308 7.06 10.04 -27.17
CA TRP A 308 7.42 10.67 -28.43
C TRP A 308 8.05 9.65 -29.36
N THR A 309 7.62 9.62 -30.63
CA THR A 309 8.24 8.82 -31.69
C THR A 309 8.38 9.65 -32.97
N PHE A 310 9.18 9.19 -33.93
CA PHE A 310 9.29 9.85 -35.23
C PHE A 310 7.97 9.96 -36.00
N THR A 311 7.03 9.05 -35.74
CA THR A 311 5.70 9.02 -36.36
C THR A 311 4.62 9.71 -35.53
N GLN A 312 4.85 9.88 -34.23
CA GLN A 312 3.95 10.51 -33.27
C GLN A 312 4.75 11.52 -32.45
N GLN A 313 4.97 12.68 -33.06
CA GLN A 313 5.71 13.76 -32.44
C GLN A 313 4.75 14.59 -31.60
N THR A 314 4.86 14.51 -30.27
CA THR A 314 4.25 15.54 -29.42
C THR A 314 5.08 16.81 -29.51
N THR A 315 4.42 17.96 -29.51
CA THR A 315 5.06 19.28 -29.45
C THR A 315 4.90 19.93 -28.07
N TRP A 316 4.16 19.28 -27.16
CA TRP A 316 3.95 19.78 -25.81
C TRP A 316 3.79 18.63 -24.79
N ILE A 317 4.10 18.92 -23.52
CA ILE A 317 3.79 18.11 -22.33
C ILE A 317 3.41 19.03 -21.16
N SER A 318 2.76 18.51 -20.12
CA SER A 318 2.46 19.30 -18.93
C SER A 318 3.69 19.42 -18.02
N PRO A 319 3.80 20.49 -17.20
CA PRO A 319 4.71 20.49 -16.06
C PRO A 319 4.42 19.27 -15.17
N GLY A 320 5.46 18.58 -14.70
CA GLY A 320 5.36 17.32 -13.97
C GLY A 320 5.50 16.07 -14.85
N ASP A 321 5.20 16.16 -16.15
CA ASP A 321 5.31 15.01 -17.06
C ASP A 321 6.77 14.58 -17.30
N ARG A 322 6.91 13.34 -17.76
CA ARG A 322 8.11 12.77 -18.32
C ARG A 322 7.96 12.66 -19.84
N LEU A 323 9.07 12.78 -20.57
CA LEU A 323 9.10 12.58 -22.03
C LEU A 323 9.88 11.31 -22.36
N THR A 324 9.20 10.28 -22.83
CA THR A 324 9.84 9.04 -23.29
C THR A 324 10.06 9.09 -24.78
N VAL A 325 11.31 9.25 -25.21
CA VAL A 325 11.69 9.16 -26.63
C VAL A 325 11.89 7.70 -26.99
N LEU A 326 10.96 7.15 -27.78
CA LEU A 326 10.96 5.75 -28.20
C LEU A 326 11.32 5.62 -29.68
N THR A 327 12.31 4.78 -29.97
CA THR A 327 12.84 4.55 -31.32
C THR A 327 12.91 3.07 -31.65
N ASN A 328 13.06 2.75 -32.94
CA ASN A 328 13.27 1.37 -33.41
C ASN A 328 14.76 1.00 -33.54
N CYS A 329 15.68 1.91 -33.21
CA CYS A 329 17.11 1.71 -33.40
C CYS A 329 17.88 2.14 -32.15
N PRO A 330 19.01 1.47 -31.82
CA PRO A 330 19.88 1.95 -30.76
C PRO A 330 20.42 3.34 -31.12
N GLY A 331 20.68 4.15 -30.11
CA GLY A 331 21.27 5.46 -30.33
C GLY A 331 21.55 6.22 -29.06
N VAL A 332 22.04 7.44 -29.26
CA VAL A 332 22.29 8.43 -28.21
C VAL A 332 21.26 9.54 -28.34
N LEU A 333 20.62 9.91 -27.23
CA LEU A 333 19.83 11.13 -27.15
C LEU A 333 20.69 12.25 -26.57
N ALA A 334 20.67 13.42 -27.21
CA ALA A 334 21.20 14.66 -26.66
C ALA A 334 20.05 15.62 -26.40
N TRP A 335 19.93 16.19 -25.20
CA TRP A 335 18.84 17.11 -24.88
C TRP A 335 19.30 18.29 -24.01
N SER A 336 18.56 19.39 -24.05
CA SER A 336 18.71 20.53 -23.14
C SER A 336 17.35 21.07 -22.72
N LEU A 337 17.27 21.52 -21.48
CA LEU A 337 16.14 22.27 -20.91
C LEU A 337 16.42 23.76 -21.04
N ASP A 338 15.48 24.50 -21.62
CA ASP A 338 15.49 25.97 -21.73
C ASP A 338 16.78 26.55 -22.33
N GLY A 339 17.43 25.79 -23.21
CA GLY A 339 18.70 26.19 -23.82
C GLY A 339 19.91 26.11 -22.88
N GLY A 340 19.77 25.43 -21.73
CA GLY A 340 20.85 25.12 -20.80
C GLY A 340 21.87 24.12 -21.35
N VAL A 341 22.74 23.63 -20.46
CA VAL A 341 23.83 22.72 -20.82
C VAL A 341 23.27 21.41 -21.40
N PRO A 342 23.65 21.02 -22.64
CA PRO A 342 23.19 19.77 -23.22
C PRO A 342 23.68 18.55 -22.44
N GLN A 343 22.77 17.62 -22.18
CA GLN A 343 23.01 16.31 -21.60
C GLN A 343 22.95 15.25 -22.70
N THR A 344 23.66 14.13 -22.53
CA THR A 344 23.60 13.01 -23.48
C THR A 344 23.57 11.67 -22.77
N ALA A 345 22.74 10.75 -23.25
CA ALA A 345 22.66 9.38 -22.74
C ALA A 345 22.29 8.39 -23.86
N GLU A 346 22.70 7.14 -23.69
CA GLU A 346 22.31 6.05 -24.60
C GLU A 346 20.87 5.62 -24.31
N LEU A 347 20.12 5.27 -25.35
CA LEU A 347 18.79 4.69 -25.20
C LEU A 347 18.91 3.25 -24.70
N THR A 348 18.05 2.89 -23.75
CA THR A 348 17.93 1.55 -23.20
C THR A 348 17.09 0.65 -24.11
N PRO A 349 17.49 -0.62 -24.31
CA PRO A 349 16.66 -1.63 -24.96
C PRO A 349 15.27 -1.76 -24.31
N ALA A 350 14.23 -1.85 -25.13
CA ALA A 350 12.85 -2.13 -24.73
C ALA A 350 12.34 -3.38 -25.46
N GLY A 351 11.95 -4.42 -24.72
CA GLY A 351 11.43 -5.68 -25.25
C GLY A 351 11.37 -6.78 -24.19
N GLY A 352 10.49 -7.76 -24.36
CA GLY A 352 10.33 -8.88 -23.44
C GLY A 352 11.34 -10.01 -23.69
N VAL A 353 11.65 -10.77 -22.63
CA VAL A 353 12.63 -11.88 -22.60
C VAL A 353 12.40 -12.90 -23.74
N MET A 354 11.16 -13.06 -24.20
CA MET A 354 10.75 -14.02 -25.23
C MET A 354 10.69 -13.46 -26.66
N ALA A 355 10.64 -12.13 -26.84
CA ALA A 355 10.38 -11.48 -28.13
C ALA A 355 11.63 -10.85 -28.79
N GLY A 356 12.73 -10.77 -28.04
CA GLY A 356 13.92 -10.00 -28.43
C GLY A 356 13.69 -8.48 -28.30
N VAL A 357 14.79 -7.73 -28.21
CA VAL A 357 14.75 -6.25 -28.17
C VAL A 357 14.28 -5.74 -29.53
N GLN A 358 13.12 -5.07 -29.58
CA GLN A 358 12.60 -4.48 -30.82
C GLN A 358 12.55 -2.95 -30.81
N ARG A 359 12.72 -2.33 -29.63
CA ARG A 359 12.69 -0.88 -29.48
C ARG A 359 13.77 -0.42 -28.52
N TYR A 360 14.02 0.87 -28.51
CA TYR A 360 14.94 1.54 -27.60
C TYR A 360 14.26 2.80 -27.06
N HIS A 361 14.42 3.10 -25.78
CA HIS A 361 13.81 4.29 -25.19
C HIS A 361 14.79 5.06 -24.31
N LEU A 362 14.49 6.33 -24.08
CA LEU A 362 15.05 7.10 -22.97
C LEU A 362 13.95 8.01 -22.44
N THR A 363 13.73 7.96 -21.13
CA THR A 363 12.76 8.81 -20.44
C THR A 363 13.47 9.99 -19.82
N LEU A 364 13.02 11.19 -20.16
CA LEU A 364 13.51 12.47 -19.65
C LEU A 364 12.51 13.04 -18.64
N GLY A 365 13.00 13.77 -17.64
CA GLY A 365 12.17 14.36 -16.58
C GLY A 365 12.08 13.47 -15.32
N PRO A 366 11.08 13.68 -14.45
CA PRO A 366 9.96 14.64 -14.59
C PRO A 366 10.45 16.09 -14.65
N PHE A 367 9.71 16.94 -15.36
CA PHE A 367 10.08 18.34 -15.53
C PHE A 367 9.33 19.23 -14.54
N LEU A 368 10.03 19.77 -13.54
CA LEU A 368 9.45 20.61 -12.49
C LEU A 368 8.80 21.90 -13.04
N GLN A 369 7.94 22.51 -12.23
CA GLN A 369 7.38 23.83 -12.51
C GLN A 369 8.51 24.86 -12.78
N GLY A 370 8.40 25.56 -13.92
CA GLY A 370 9.34 26.60 -14.35
C GLY A 370 10.19 26.22 -15.57
N ALA A 371 10.26 24.94 -15.92
CA ALA A 371 10.81 24.52 -17.20
C ALA A 371 9.83 24.86 -18.35
N GLU A 372 10.31 25.43 -19.45
CA GLU A 372 9.45 25.92 -20.54
C GLU A 372 9.58 25.07 -21.82
N THR A 373 10.76 24.56 -22.12
CA THR A 373 11.03 23.85 -23.37
C THR A 373 12.15 22.83 -23.24
N ILE A 374 11.90 21.62 -23.71
CA ILE A 374 12.93 20.59 -23.93
C ILE A 374 13.28 20.57 -25.41
N ARG A 375 14.57 20.67 -25.72
CA ARG A 375 15.08 20.40 -27.06
C ARG A 375 15.89 19.14 -27.05
N PHE A 376 15.69 18.25 -28.03
CA PHE A 376 16.47 17.03 -28.13
C PHE A 376 16.80 16.63 -29.56
N ARG A 377 17.88 15.86 -29.71
CA ARG A 377 18.36 15.27 -30.95
C ARG A 377 18.68 13.82 -30.69
N PHE A 378 18.18 12.94 -31.54
CA PHE A 378 18.54 11.53 -31.52
C PHE A 378 19.66 11.27 -32.53
N ARG A 379 20.60 10.39 -32.21
CA ARG A 379 21.64 9.91 -33.13
C ARG A 379 21.68 8.39 -33.10
N CYS A 380 21.32 7.77 -34.21
CA CYS A 380 21.38 6.31 -34.37
C CYS A 380 22.83 5.82 -34.26
N THR A 381 23.04 4.72 -33.53
CA THR A 381 24.34 4.03 -33.39
C THR A 381 24.36 2.65 -34.04
N HIS A 382 23.30 2.27 -34.76
CA HIS A 382 23.23 0.98 -35.43
C HIS A 382 24.32 0.85 -36.52
N PRO A 383 25.12 -0.24 -36.56
CA PRO A 383 26.27 -0.36 -37.48
C PRO A 383 25.93 -0.26 -38.97
N GLY A 384 24.71 -0.67 -39.35
CA GLY A 384 24.20 -0.59 -40.73
C GLY A 384 23.47 0.71 -41.08
N CYS A 385 23.47 1.71 -40.19
CA CYS A 385 22.79 2.97 -40.44
C CYS A 385 23.69 3.91 -41.26
N ASP A 386 23.23 4.34 -42.43
CA ASP A 386 23.97 5.29 -43.27
C ASP A 386 23.76 6.75 -42.85
N CYS A 387 22.84 7.00 -41.89
CA CYS A 387 22.41 8.31 -41.38
C CYS A 387 22.03 9.32 -42.48
N ARG A 388 21.74 8.85 -43.70
CA ARG A 388 21.54 9.66 -44.90
C ARG A 388 20.22 9.36 -45.61
N GLU A 389 19.63 8.17 -45.41
CA GLU A 389 18.33 7.78 -45.96
C GLU A 389 17.28 7.39 -44.88
N GLY A 390 16.00 7.72 -45.13
CA GLY A 390 14.85 7.34 -44.29
C GLY A 390 14.62 8.15 -43.00
N LEU A 391 13.84 7.58 -42.06
CA LEU A 391 13.50 8.14 -40.74
C LEU A 391 14.73 8.38 -39.83
N CYS A 392 15.91 7.89 -40.22
CA CYS A 392 17.20 8.11 -39.55
C CYS A 392 17.96 9.36 -40.07
N ARG A 393 17.34 10.23 -40.88
CA ARG A 393 17.87 11.57 -41.21
C ARG A 393 17.97 12.41 -39.93
N LEU A 394 19.08 12.32 -39.21
CA LEU A 394 19.17 12.79 -37.84
C LEU A 394 20.30 13.79 -37.63
N ALA A 395 19.97 15.04 -37.89
CA ALA A 395 20.51 16.20 -37.18
C ALA A 395 19.41 17.22 -36.85
N GLU A 396 18.13 16.89 -37.08
CA GLU A 396 17.01 17.78 -36.74
C GLU A 396 16.81 17.82 -35.23
N GLU A 397 16.71 19.04 -34.71
CA GLU A 397 16.40 19.30 -33.33
C GLU A 397 14.89 19.32 -33.15
N HIS A 398 14.39 18.47 -32.26
CA HIS A 398 12.99 18.45 -31.86
C HIS A 398 12.82 19.32 -30.63
N SER A 399 11.68 20.02 -30.55
CA SER A 399 11.34 20.90 -29.45
C SER A 399 9.97 20.53 -28.90
N VAL A 400 9.88 20.35 -27.59
CA VAL A 400 8.64 20.05 -26.86
C VAL A 400 8.45 21.13 -25.80
N GLN A 401 7.32 21.84 -25.86
CA GLN A 401 6.98 22.85 -24.87
C GLN A 401 6.45 22.20 -23.59
N ILE A 402 6.81 22.75 -22.43
CA ILE A 402 6.26 22.33 -21.15
C ILE A 402 5.28 23.43 -20.72
N ALA A 403 3.98 23.13 -20.80
CA ALA A 403 2.93 24.11 -20.53
C ALA A 403 1.68 23.45 -19.97
N THR A 404 1.04 24.09 -18.99
CA THR A 404 -0.25 23.65 -18.48
C THR A 404 -1.30 23.82 -19.56
N ARG A 405 -2.05 22.76 -19.87
CA ARG A 405 -3.15 22.82 -20.84
C ARG A 405 -4.23 23.77 -20.32
N VAL A 406 -4.25 25.00 -20.81
CA VAL A 406 -5.43 25.86 -20.73
C VAL A 406 -6.42 25.26 -21.73
N GLY A 407 -7.55 24.75 -21.24
CA GLY A 407 -8.54 24.05 -22.05
C GLY A 407 -8.82 24.77 -23.37
N GLN A 408 -8.78 24.02 -24.48
CA GLN A 408 -9.46 24.46 -25.69
C GLN A 408 -10.96 24.41 -25.40
N GLU A 409 -11.62 25.55 -25.62
CA GLU A 409 -13.07 25.74 -25.57
C GLU A 409 -13.86 24.68 -26.36
#